data_AF-A0A7S0A6D6-F1
#
_entry.id   AF-A0A7S0A6D6-F1
#
_cell.length_a   1.000
_cell.length_b   1.000
_cell.length_c   1.000
_cell.angle_alpha   90.00
_cell.angle_beta   90.00
_cell.angle_gamma   90.00
#
_symmetry.space_group_name_H-M   'P 1'
#
loop_
_entity.id
_entity.type
_entity.pdbx_description
1 polymer ?
#
loop_
_entity_poly.entity_id
_entity_poly.type
_entity_poly.pdbx_seq_one_letter_code
_entity_poly.pdbx_strand_id
1 'polypeptide(L)'
;AILPQFKIKQVHSFLVSAHPIVPLTWAAMASLANGVVKPDILAELKDTATKLCAPGKGFLAADESAGPWLRAGHAEAAKIPDVIENRAAYRSMCFSTPGLGDYISGVIMHWETLFQDDATGKPMVEIVKENGMIPGIKVDKAYDKCGMWGTVV
;
A
#
# COMPACT_ATOMS: atom_id res chain seq x y z
N ALA A 1 -46.58 -37.23 -34.21
CA ALA A 1 -46.64 -36.87 -32.77
C ALA A 1 -45.38 -36.06 -32.46
N ILE A 2 -45.38 -34.73 -32.59
CA ILE A 2 -45.81 -33.71 -31.60
C ILE A 2 -45.01 -33.81 -30.29
N LEU A 3 -44.06 -32.88 -30.12
CA LEU A 3 -43.34 -32.52 -28.88
C LEU A 3 -44.32 -31.95 -27.82
N PRO A 4 -43.91 -31.79 -26.55
CA PRO A 4 -43.39 -30.46 -26.22
C PRO A 4 -42.27 -30.41 -25.19
N GLN A 5 -41.47 -29.35 -25.34
CA GLN A 5 -40.54 -28.84 -24.34
C GLN A 5 -41.28 -28.38 -23.07
N PHE A 6 -40.79 -28.77 -21.90
CA PHE A 6 -41.25 -28.22 -20.62
C PHE A 6 -40.43 -26.98 -20.24
N LYS A 7 -41.12 -25.84 -20.24
CA LYS A 7 -40.65 -24.51 -19.82
C LYS A 7 -40.33 -24.48 -18.32
N ILE A 8 -39.11 -24.06 -17.97
CA ILE A 8 -38.81 -23.48 -16.66
C ILE A 8 -39.39 -22.05 -16.64
N LYS A 9 -40.64 -21.92 -16.20
CA LYS A 9 -41.27 -20.64 -15.85
C LYS A 9 -42.10 -20.84 -14.59
N GLN A 10 -41.46 -20.79 -13.43
CA GLN A 10 -42.06 -20.43 -12.15
C GLN A 10 -40.98 -20.51 -11.08
N VAL A 11 -40.26 -19.42 -10.83
CA VAL A 11 -40.02 -18.82 -9.49
C VAL A 11 -39.42 -17.42 -9.74
N HIS A 12 -40.21 -16.50 -10.29
CA HIS A 12 -39.88 -15.06 -10.31
C HIS A 12 -41.20 -14.32 -10.19
N SER A 13 -41.73 -14.25 -8.97
CA SER A 13 -42.74 -13.28 -8.56
C SER A 13 -43.20 -13.66 -7.16
N PHE A 14 -42.45 -13.27 -6.13
CA PHE A 14 -43.04 -13.04 -4.82
C PHE A 14 -42.18 -12.00 -4.07
N LEU A 15 -42.82 -10.89 -3.69
CA LEU A 15 -42.35 -9.79 -2.84
C LEU A 15 -41.38 -8.74 -3.43
N VAL A 16 -41.87 -7.95 -4.40
CA VAL A 16 -41.54 -6.51 -4.40
C VAL A 16 -42.63 -5.82 -3.56
N SER A 17 -42.40 -5.74 -2.25
CA SER A 17 -43.25 -4.98 -1.33
C SER A 17 -42.63 -3.61 -1.08
N ALA A 18 -43.31 -2.61 -1.64
CA ALA A 18 -43.26 -1.18 -1.36
C ALA A 18 -42.36 -0.73 -0.19
N HIS A 19 -41.13 -0.33 -0.49
CA HIS A 19 -40.43 0.73 0.22
C HIS A 19 -39.88 1.69 -0.85
N PRO A 20 -40.10 3.01 -0.75
CA PRO A 20 -39.42 3.94 -1.65
C PRO A 20 -37.92 3.78 -1.41
N ILE A 21 -37.19 3.33 -2.43
CA ILE A 21 -35.73 3.41 -2.44
C ILE A 21 -35.41 4.90 -2.57
N VAL A 22 -35.33 5.59 -1.44
CA VAL A 22 -34.84 6.96 -1.40
C VAL A 22 -33.36 6.86 -1.76
N PRO A 23 -32.90 7.46 -2.87
CA PRO A 23 -31.47 7.45 -3.17
C PRO A 23 -30.75 8.13 -2.00
N LEU A 24 -29.89 7.39 -1.31
CA LEU A 24 -29.01 7.94 -0.29
C LEU A 24 -28.24 9.09 -0.95
N THR A 25 -28.44 10.31 -0.44
CA THR A 25 -27.69 11.46 -0.92
C THR A 25 -26.21 11.24 -0.65
N TRP A 26 -25.34 11.86 -1.46
CA TRP A 26 -23.90 11.84 -1.21
C TRP A 26 -23.55 12.25 0.23
N ALA A 27 -24.30 13.19 0.81
CA ALA A 27 -24.16 13.59 2.20
C ALA A 27 -24.48 12.46 3.20
N ALA A 28 -25.48 11.62 2.93
CA ALA A 28 -25.82 10.48 3.77
C ALA A 28 -24.79 9.35 3.63
N MET A 29 -24.26 9.10 2.42
CA MET A 29 -23.16 8.15 2.21
C MET A 29 -21.85 8.63 2.88
N ALA A 30 -21.54 9.92 2.78
CA ALA A 30 -20.40 10.52 3.45
C ALA A 30 -20.54 10.48 4.98
N SER A 31 -21.76 10.66 5.51
CA SER A 31 -22.05 10.54 6.95
C SER A 31 -21.85 9.12 7.48
N LEU A 32 -22.28 8.10 6.73
CA LEU A 32 -22.02 6.69 7.03
C LEU A 32 -20.52 6.34 6.99
N ALA A 33 -19.75 6.95 6.08
CA ALA A 33 -18.29 6.81 6.03
C ALA A 33 -17.58 7.54 7.19
N ASN A 34 -18.11 8.70 7.61
CA ASN A 34 -17.59 9.51 8.72
C ASN A 34 -17.76 8.86 10.11
N GLY A 35 -18.56 7.79 10.23
CA GLY A 35 -18.72 7.05 11.48
C GLY A 35 -17.55 6.13 11.85
N VAL A 36 -16.59 5.92 10.94
CA VAL A 36 -15.55 4.87 11.09
C VAL A 36 -14.21 5.41 11.60
N VAL A 37 -13.90 6.68 11.39
CA VAL A 37 -12.60 7.29 11.75
C VAL A 37 -12.83 8.56 12.58
N LYS A 38 -12.18 8.65 13.74
CA LYS A 38 -12.26 9.83 14.62
C LYS A 38 -11.84 11.10 13.86
N PRO A 39 -12.48 12.26 14.09
CA PRO A 39 -12.17 13.50 13.38
C PRO A 39 -10.68 13.89 13.42
N ASP A 40 -10.03 13.71 14.57
CA ASP A 40 -8.62 14.05 14.74
C ASP A 40 -7.70 13.15 13.90
N ILE A 41 -8.00 11.86 13.83
CA ILE A 41 -7.27 10.89 12.99
C ILE A 41 -7.48 11.22 11.51
N LEU A 42 -8.69 11.59 11.11
CA LEU A 42 -8.97 12.00 9.73
C LEU A 42 -8.18 13.26 9.35
N ALA A 43 -8.05 14.21 10.27
CA ALA A 43 -7.25 15.41 10.07
C ALA A 43 -5.76 15.07 9.91
N GLU A 44 -5.21 14.21 10.76
CA GLU A 44 -3.82 13.74 10.69
C GLU A 44 -3.52 12.98 9.38
N LEU A 45 -4.43 12.09 8.97
CA LEU A 45 -4.32 11.36 7.70
C LEU A 45 -4.32 12.32 6.50
N LYS A 46 -5.21 13.33 6.52
CA LYS A 46 -5.28 14.34 5.47
C LYS A 46 -4.02 15.19 5.42
N ASP A 47 -3.48 15.60 6.56
CA ASP A 47 -2.23 16.36 6.65
C ASP A 47 -1.05 15.56 6.08
N THR A 48 -0.92 14.29 6.50
CA THR A 48 0.11 13.37 5.98
C THR A 48 -0.03 13.19 4.47
N ALA A 49 -1.23 12.92 3.97
CA ALA A 49 -1.48 12.76 2.53
C ALA A 49 -1.14 14.04 1.75
N THR A 50 -1.43 15.21 2.31
CA THR A 50 -1.10 16.50 1.69
C THR A 50 0.42 16.69 1.58
N LYS A 51 1.17 16.35 2.63
CA LYS A 51 2.64 16.41 2.63
C LYS A 51 3.26 15.41 1.64
N LEU A 52 2.72 14.20 1.56
CA LEU A 52 3.17 13.17 0.61
C LEU A 52 2.93 13.59 -0.84
N CYS A 53 1.85 14.30 -1.14
CA CYS A 53 1.48 14.77 -2.48
C CYS A 53 2.00 16.18 -2.81
N ALA A 54 3.10 16.63 -2.17
CA ALA A 54 3.69 17.94 -2.45
C ALA A 54 4.09 18.06 -3.95
N PRO A 55 3.81 19.20 -4.62
CA PRO A 55 4.15 19.39 -6.03
C PRO A 55 5.64 19.17 -6.30
N GLY A 56 5.96 18.42 -7.36
CA GLY A 56 7.33 18.14 -7.76
C GLY A 56 8.04 17.07 -6.91
N LYS A 57 7.36 16.46 -5.94
CA LYS A 57 7.89 15.35 -5.15
C LYS A 57 7.22 14.01 -5.47
N GLY A 58 7.94 12.93 -5.20
CA GLY A 58 7.46 11.55 -5.33
C GLY A 58 7.81 10.69 -4.12
N PHE A 59 7.71 9.36 -4.29
CA PHE A 59 8.03 8.38 -3.26
C PHE A 59 9.26 7.57 -3.65
N LEU A 60 10.09 7.23 -2.67
CA LEU A 60 11.10 6.19 -2.82
C LEU A 60 10.52 4.87 -2.29
N ALA A 61 10.26 3.93 -3.18
CA ALA A 61 9.89 2.57 -2.81
C ALA A 61 11.16 1.76 -2.52
N ALA A 62 11.53 1.64 -1.24
CA ALA A 62 12.69 0.89 -0.74
C ALA A 62 12.22 -0.27 0.16
N ASP A 63 11.09 -0.87 -0.20
CA ASP A 63 10.36 -1.89 0.54
C ASP A 63 10.59 -3.29 -0.02
N GLU A 64 11.70 -3.52 -0.73
CA GLU A 64 12.01 -4.83 -1.26
C GLU A 64 12.15 -5.83 -0.11
N SER A 65 11.47 -6.98 -0.23
CA SER A 65 11.51 -8.01 0.80
C SER A 65 12.93 -8.54 0.98
N ALA A 66 13.27 -8.90 2.23
CA ALA A 66 14.51 -9.59 2.52
C ALA A 66 14.64 -10.89 1.69
N GLY A 67 15.87 -11.17 1.25
CA GLY A 67 16.19 -12.28 0.36
C GLY A 67 17.04 -11.82 -0.84
N PRO A 68 17.41 -12.76 -1.72
CA PRO A 68 18.50 -12.54 -2.66
C PRO A 68 18.30 -11.28 -3.49
N TRP A 69 19.37 -10.55 -3.76
CA TRP A 69 19.33 -9.30 -4.54
C TRP A 69 18.54 -9.41 -5.85
N LEU A 70 18.56 -10.59 -6.48
CA LEU A 70 17.75 -10.89 -7.66
C LEU A 70 16.23 -10.75 -7.41
N ARG A 71 15.74 -11.21 -6.25
CA ARG A 71 14.33 -11.06 -5.84
C ARG A 71 13.97 -9.59 -5.64
N ALA A 72 14.92 -8.78 -5.19
CA ALA A 72 14.79 -7.33 -5.09
C ALA A 72 15.01 -6.61 -6.43
N GLY A 73 15.09 -7.33 -7.56
CA GLY A 73 15.25 -6.74 -8.90
C GLY A 73 16.68 -6.33 -9.25
N HIS A 74 17.66 -6.59 -8.37
CA HIS A 74 19.06 -6.23 -8.58
C HIS A 74 19.85 -7.42 -9.17
N ALA A 75 19.61 -7.72 -10.44
CA ALA A 75 20.21 -8.87 -11.12
C ALA A 75 21.75 -8.87 -11.09
N GLU A 76 22.37 -7.70 -11.22
CA GLU A 76 23.84 -7.57 -11.22
C GLU A 76 24.46 -7.61 -9.81
N ALA A 77 23.66 -7.36 -8.77
CA ALA A 77 24.09 -7.40 -7.38
C ALA A 77 24.18 -8.83 -6.82
N ALA A 78 23.97 -9.87 -7.64
CA ALA A 78 24.13 -11.28 -7.25
C ALA A 78 25.53 -11.61 -6.67
N LYS A 79 26.54 -10.77 -6.94
CA LYS A 79 27.90 -10.90 -6.39
C LYS A 79 28.05 -10.36 -4.97
N ILE A 80 27.10 -9.56 -4.51
CA ILE A 80 27.10 -8.99 -3.15
C ILE A 80 26.47 -10.03 -2.22
N PRO A 81 27.10 -10.40 -1.09
CA PRO A 81 26.48 -11.27 -0.11
C PRO A 81 25.15 -10.69 0.38
N ASP A 82 24.09 -11.50 0.37
CA ASP A 82 22.76 -11.09 0.85
C ASP A 82 22.68 -11.24 2.38
N VAL A 83 23.41 -10.37 3.09
CA VAL A 83 23.44 -10.29 4.54
C VAL A 83 22.78 -8.99 5.02
N ILE A 84 22.32 -8.99 6.27
CA ILE A 84 21.54 -7.88 6.85
C ILE A 84 22.32 -6.56 6.80
N GLU A 85 23.63 -6.61 6.99
CA GLU A 85 24.53 -5.45 6.96
C GLU A 85 24.61 -4.83 5.57
N ASN A 86 24.68 -5.65 4.51
CA ASN A 86 24.72 -5.15 3.13
C ASN A 86 23.36 -4.58 2.72
N ARG A 87 22.26 -5.18 3.18
CA ARG A 87 20.92 -4.64 2.96
C ARG A 87 20.72 -3.31 3.68
N ALA A 88 21.18 -3.19 4.92
CA ALA A 88 21.18 -1.94 5.67
C ALA A 88 22.07 -0.89 4.98
N ALA A 89 23.29 -1.24 4.57
CA ALA A 89 24.20 -0.33 3.88
C ALA A 89 23.61 0.23 2.57
N TYR A 90 22.96 -0.61 1.76
CA TYR A 90 22.28 -0.16 0.55
C TYR A 90 21.13 0.83 0.86
N ARG A 91 20.30 0.54 1.87
CA ARG A 91 19.17 1.42 2.26
C ARG A 91 19.67 2.73 2.88
N SER A 92 20.67 2.67 3.76
CA SER A 92 21.31 3.85 4.33
C SER A 92 21.93 4.73 3.24
N MET A 93 22.63 4.16 2.25
CA MET A 93 23.17 4.90 1.11
C MET A 93 22.06 5.66 0.36
N CYS A 94 20.90 5.02 0.12
CA CYS A 94 19.77 5.69 -0.49
C CYS A 94 19.24 6.84 0.39
N PHE A 95 18.93 6.56 1.66
CA PHE A 95 18.26 7.54 2.53
C PHE A 95 19.14 8.73 2.93
N SER A 96 20.46 8.52 3.01
CA SER A 96 21.44 9.54 3.35
C SER A 96 21.90 10.40 2.15
N THR A 97 21.35 10.16 0.95
CA THR A 97 21.68 10.96 -0.24
C THR A 97 21.37 12.44 0.02
N PRO A 98 22.37 13.34 -0.07
CA PRO A 98 22.15 14.77 0.16
C PRO A 98 21.16 15.36 -0.83
N GLY A 99 20.20 16.16 -0.33
CA GLY A 99 19.18 16.81 -1.17
C GLY A 99 18.07 15.88 -1.67
N LEU A 100 18.05 14.61 -1.27
CA LEU A 100 17.00 13.67 -1.68
C LEU A 100 15.60 14.16 -1.30
N GLY A 101 15.46 14.76 -0.11
CA GLY A 101 14.20 15.31 0.39
C GLY A 101 13.60 16.43 -0.45
N ASP A 102 14.37 17.05 -1.37
CA ASP A 102 13.84 18.07 -2.28
C ASP A 102 12.90 17.45 -3.33
N TYR A 103 13.09 16.16 -3.64
CA TYR A 103 12.36 15.43 -4.67
C TYR A 103 11.53 14.27 -4.13
N ILE A 104 11.82 13.79 -2.92
CA ILE A 104 11.10 12.70 -2.29
C ILE A 104 10.36 13.21 -1.06
N SER A 105 9.05 12.97 -1.01
CA SER A 105 8.22 13.33 0.13
C SER A 105 8.14 12.20 1.16
N GLY A 106 8.24 10.95 0.72
CA GLY A 106 8.16 9.80 1.59
C GLY A 106 8.90 8.57 1.07
N VAL A 107 9.24 7.68 2.00
CA VAL A 107 9.98 6.44 1.74
C VAL A 107 9.14 5.27 2.22
N ILE A 108 8.87 4.30 1.35
CA ILE A 108 8.21 3.05 1.73
C ILE A 108 9.31 2.06 2.11
N MET A 109 9.31 1.60 3.36
CA MET A 109 10.33 0.72 3.91
C MET A 109 9.82 -0.71 4.05
N HIS A 110 10.74 -1.68 4.00
CA HIS A 110 10.46 -3.04 4.45
C HIS A 110 10.50 -3.10 5.98
N TRP A 111 9.81 -4.09 6.57
CA TRP A 111 9.82 -4.32 8.02
C TRP A 111 11.25 -4.43 8.58
N GLU A 112 12.14 -5.15 7.89
CA GLU A 112 13.55 -5.27 8.30
C GLU A 112 14.22 -3.89 8.42
N THR A 113 14.01 -3.02 7.42
CA THR A 113 14.64 -1.70 7.36
C THR A 113 14.06 -0.72 8.40
N LEU A 114 12.77 -0.85 8.73
CA LEU A 114 12.11 0.00 9.72
C LEU A 114 12.77 -0.11 11.10
N PHE A 115 13.31 -1.28 11.44
CA PHE A 115 13.97 -1.58 12.72
C PHE A 115 15.49 -1.78 12.58
N GLN A 116 16.07 -1.41 11.44
CA GLN A 116 17.52 -1.43 11.23
C GLN A 116 18.14 -0.10 11.65
N ASP A 117 19.41 -0.22 12.05
CA ASP A 117 20.33 0.91 12.17
C ASP A 117 21.33 0.88 11.00
N ASP A 118 21.89 2.04 10.68
CA ASP A 118 23.02 2.12 9.75
C ASP A 118 24.33 1.66 10.41
N ALA A 119 25.43 1.70 9.66
CA ALA A 119 26.75 1.33 10.16
C ALA A 119 27.27 2.22 11.30
N THR A 120 26.65 3.39 11.53
CA THR A 120 26.97 4.31 12.63
C THR A 120 26.10 4.09 13.87
N GLY A 121 25.14 3.15 13.80
CA GLY A 121 24.17 2.90 14.86
C GLY A 121 22.97 3.85 14.84
N LYS A 122 22.74 4.57 13.73
CA LYS A 122 21.61 5.48 13.59
C LYS A 122 20.38 4.76 13.03
N PRO A 123 19.19 4.91 13.64
CA PRO A 123 17.98 4.30 13.11
C PRO A 123 17.66 4.81 11.71
N MET A 124 17.33 3.90 10.78
CA MET A 124 16.98 4.25 9.39
C MET A 124 15.85 5.27 9.32
N VAL A 125 14.88 5.16 10.22
CA VAL A 125 13.74 6.09 10.34
C VAL A 125 14.20 7.52 10.61
N GLU A 126 15.23 7.71 11.44
CA GLU A 126 15.76 9.04 11.76
C GLU A 126 16.54 9.62 10.59
N ILE A 127 17.25 8.79 9.81
CA ILE A 127 17.90 9.24 8.56
C ILE A 127 16.85 9.80 7.59
N VAL A 128 15.71 9.10 7.42
CA VAL A 128 14.61 9.53 6.54
C VAL A 128 14.01 10.85 7.01
N LYS A 129 13.70 10.96 8.31
CA LYS A 129 13.11 12.19 8.90
C LYS A 129 14.04 13.39 8.81
N GLU A 130 15.31 13.22 9.14
CA GLU A 130 16.28 14.31 9.10
C GLU A 130 16.51 14.85 7.69
N ASN A 131 16.36 14.00 6.67
CA ASN A 131 16.39 14.41 5.27
C ASN A 131 15.05 15.00 4.79
N GLY A 132 14.10 15.28 5.71
CA GLY A 132 12.83 15.94 5.42
C GLY A 132 11.76 15.06 4.77
N MET A 133 11.93 13.74 4.81
CA MET A 133 11.01 12.77 4.20
C MET A 133 10.14 12.07 5.25
N ILE A 134 8.99 11.56 4.83
CA ILE A 134 8.03 10.83 5.68
C ILE A 134 8.32 9.32 5.60
N PRO A 135 8.65 8.66 6.72
CA PRO A 135 8.83 7.21 6.75
C PRO A 135 7.47 6.49 6.62
N GLY A 136 7.43 5.48 5.77
CA GLY A 136 6.28 4.60 5.53
C GLY A 136 6.69 3.13 5.56
N ILE A 137 5.72 2.23 5.66
CA ILE A 137 5.94 0.79 5.84
C ILE A 137 5.06 -0.01 4.88
N LYS A 138 5.65 -1.01 4.22
CA LYS A 138 4.89 -2.05 3.53
C LYS A 138 4.20 -2.97 4.53
N VAL A 139 2.88 -3.13 4.38
CA VAL A 139 2.05 -3.91 5.31
C VAL A 139 1.44 -5.18 4.71
N ASP A 140 1.52 -5.38 3.39
CA ASP A 140 1.06 -6.62 2.78
C ASP A 140 1.97 -7.81 3.11
N LYS A 141 1.42 -9.03 2.96
CA LYS A 141 2.12 -10.29 3.25
C LYS A 141 2.38 -11.12 2.00
N ALA A 142 2.58 -10.47 0.85
CA ALA A 142 2.63 -11.06 -0.49
C ALA A 142 1.26 -11.38 -1.10
N TYR A 143 1.27 -11.88 -2.33
CA TYR A 143 0.09 -12.22 -3.12
C TYR A 143 -0.39 -13.64 -2.84
N ASP A 144 -1.71 -13.85 -2.90
CA ASP A 144 -2.31 -15.17 -2.89
C ASP A 144 -2.11 -15.84 -4.27
N LYS A 145 -1.62 -17.08 -4.26
CA LYS A 145 -1.42 -17.89 -5.48
C LYS A 145 -2.73 -18.45 -6.03
N CYS A 146 -3.83 -18.38 -5.29
CA CYS A 146 -5.15 -18.80 -5.76
C CYS A 146 -5.69 -17.93 -6.90
N GLY A 147 -5.04 -16.80 -7.20
CA GLY A 147 -5.47 -15.87 -8.24
C GLY A 147 -6.73 -15.11 -7.82
N MET A 148 -7.16 -14.16 -8.64
CA MET A 148 -8.46 -13.52 -8.43
C MET A 148 -9.57 -14.51 -8.80
N TRP A 149 -10.69 -14.46 -8.08
CA TRP A 149 -11.86 -15.27 -8.42
C TRP A 149 -12.29 -15.02 -9.88
N GLY A 150 -12.27 -16.08 -10.69
CA GLY A 150 -12.67 -16.01 -12.11
C GLY A 150 -11.56 -15.61 -13.10
N THR A 151 -10.31 -15.44 -12.67
CA THR A 151 -9.16 -15.32 -13.58
C THR A 151 -8.50 -16.67 -13.77
N VAL A 152 -8.27 -17.07 -15.03
CA VAL A 152 -7.50 -18.28 -15.34
C VAL A 152 -6.04 -18.01 -14.97
N VAL A 153 -5.50 -18.81 -14.04
CA VAL A 153 -4.07 -18.80 -13.66
C VAL A 153 -3.21 -19.56 -14.65
#